data_AF-A0A0M8W215-F1
#
_entry.id   AF-A0A0M8W215-F1
#
_cell.length_a   1.000
_cell.length_b   1.000
_cell.length_c   1.000
_cell.angle_alpha   90.00
_cell.angle_beta   90.00
_cell.angle_gamma   90.00
#
_symmetry.space_group_name_H-M   'P 1'
#
loop_
_entity.id
_entity.type
_entity.pdbx_description
1 polymer ?
#
loop_
_entity_poly.entity_id
_entity_poly.type
_entity_poly.pdbx_seq_one_letter_code
_entity_poly.pdbx_strand_id
1 'polypeptide(L)' 'MISKDDLRAILTENAGLGPPEELTDDAELVIDSFTLVVLQHVLEERHGLVIEPQFDDMAQFTSIDGIHTYVTRVAQEH' A
#
# COMPACT_ATOMS: atom_id res chain seq x y z
N MET A 1 10.34 -1.30 -9.81
CA MET A 1 10.37 -1.30 -8.33
C MET A 1 9.30 -0.31 -7.91
N ILE A 2 8.33 -0.75 -7.10
CA ILE A 2 7.24 0.09 -6.63
C ILE A 2 7.83 1.09 -5.63
N SER A 3 7.59 2.38 -5.83
CA SER A 3 8.09 3.44 -4.94
C SER A 3 7.06 3.78 -3.86
N LYS A 4 7.51 4.46 -2.80
CA LYS A 4 6.59 5.00 -1.78
C LYS A 4 5.62 6.05 -2.36
N ASP A 5 6.05 6.78 -3.39
CA ASP A 5 5.19 7.76 -4.07
C ASP A 5 4.10 7.09 -4.91
N ASP A 6 4.38 5.91 -5.48
CA ASP A 6 3.33 5.10 -6.12
C ASP A 6 2.27 4.69 -5.08
N LEU A 7 2.69 4.26 -3.89
CA LEU A 7 1.76 3.89 -2.82
C LEU A 7 0.92 5.08 -2.34
N ARG A 8 1.53 6.26 -2.17
CA ARG A 8 0.79 7.49 -1.86
C ARG A 8 -0.24 7.79 -2.93
N ALA A 9 0.16 7.80 -4.20
CA ALA A 9 -0.75 8.08 -5.30
C ALA A 9 -1.93 7.10 -5.30
N ILE A 10 -1.69 5.80 -5.10
CA ILE A 10 -2.76 4.80 -4.99
C ILE A 10 -3.73 5.16 -3.87
N LEU A 11 -3.23 5.40 -2.65
CA LEU A 11 -4.04 5.64 -1.46
C LEU A 11 -4.80 6.98 -1.52
N THR A 12 -4.20 8.03 -2.09
CA THR A 12 -4.85 9.34 -2.17
C THR A 12 -5.82 9.45 -3.34
N GLU A 13 -5.48 8.90 -4.51
CA GLU A 13 -6.32 9.03 -5.71
C GLU A 13 -7.51 8.06 -5.69
N ASN A 14 -7.34 6.88 -5.10
CA ASN A 14 -8.32 5.79 -5.22
C ASN A 14 -9.02 5.46 -3.90
N ALA A 15 -8.35 5.62 -2.75
CA ALA A 15 -8.94 5.35 -1.44
C ALA A 15 -9.37 6.60 -0.66
N GLY A 16 -8.95 7.80 -1.11
CA GLY A 16 -9.38 9.07 -0.51
C GLY A 16 -8.77 9.35 0.87
N LEU A 17 -7.58 8.81 1.16
CA LEU A 17 -6.87 8.91 2.45
C LEU A 17 -6.26 10.30 2.76
N GLY A 18 -6.86 11.38 2.25
CA GLY A 18 -6.35 12.74 2.39
C GLY A 18 -5.33 13.12 1.32
N PRO A 19 -4.75 14.34 1.39
CA PRO A 19 -3.80 14.81 0.40
C PRO A 19 -2.42 14.10 0.55
N PRO A 20 -1.67 13.89 -0.54
CA PRO A 20 -0.41 13.14 -0.52
C PRO A 20 0.66 13.71 0.42
N GLU A 21 0.62 15.01 0.64
CA GLU A 21 1.54 15.76 1.50
C GLU A 21 1.35 15.48 3.00
N GLU A 22 0.18 14.98 3.40
CA GLU A 22 -0.10 14.57 4.78
C GLU A 22 0.32 13.12 5.06
N LEU A 23 0.54 12.31 4.01
CA LEU A 23 0.96 10.92 4.10
C LEU A 23 2.49 10.80 4.12
N THR A 24 3.13 11.22 5.21
CA THR A 24 4.57 10.98 5.41
C THR A 24 4.87 9.47 5.46
N ASP A 25 6.15 9.12 5.31
CA ASP A 25 6.62 7.71 5.31
C ASP A 25 6.14 6.94 6.54
N ASP A 26 6.10 7.61 7.70
CA ASP A 26 5.76 7.10 9.03
C ASP A 26 4.38 7.54 9.55
N ALA A 27 3.58 8.23 8.72
CA ALA A 27 2.23 8.66 9.11
C ALA A 27 1.36 7.46 9.50
N GLU A 28 0.58 7.60 10.57
CA GLU A 28 -0.36 6.57 11.00
C GLU A 28 -1.48 6.41 9.98
N LEU A 29 -1.59 5.20 9.42
CA LEU A 29 -2.61 4.84 8.45
C LEU A 29 -3.61 3.87 9.07
N VAL A 30 -4.88 4.11 8.77
CA VAL A 30 -5.95 3.14 9.03
C VAL A 30 -6.41 2.58 7.69
N ILE A 31 -5.97 1.37 7.37
CA ILE A 31 -6.37 0.66 6.16
C ILE A 31 -7.62 -0.17 6.48
N ASP A 32 -8.77 0.27 5.96
CA ASP A 32 -9.99 -0.53 6.01
C ASP A 32 -10.03 -1.58 4.88
N SER A 33 -11.06 -2.44 4.92
CA SER A 33 -11.18 -3.52 3.94
C SER A 33 -11.39 -3.02 2.51
N PHE A 34 -11.99 -1.83 2.32
CA PHE A 34 -12.19 -1.25 0.99
C PHE A 34 -10.87 -0.72 0.43
N THR A 35 -10.14 0.04 1.24
CA THR A 35 -8.81 0.57 0.95
C THR A 35 -7.84 -0.53 0.57
N LEU A 36 -7.86 -1.65 1.31
CA LEU A 36 -7.02 -2.81 1.01
C LEU A 36 -7.33 -3.42 -0.36
N VAL A 37 -8.61 -3.57 -0.70
CA VAL A 37 -9.03 -4.09 -2.02
C VAL A 37 -8.63 -3.14 -3.15
N VAL A 38 -8.75 -1.83 -2.94
CA VAL A 38 -8.29 -0.82 -3.90
C VAL A 38 -6.78 -0.93 -4.11
N LEU A 39 -6.01 -1.02 -3.03
CA LEU A 39 -4.56 -1.18 -3.09
C LEU A 39 -4.16 -2.45 -3.86
N GLN A 40 -4.81 -3.59 -3.57
CA GLN A 40 -4.60 -4.85 -4.31
C GLN A 40 -4.87 -4.69 -5.80
N HIS A 41 -6.04 -4.14 -6.13
CA HIS A 41 -6.47 -3.96 -7.52
C HIS A 41 -5.51 -3.09 -8.31
N VAL A 42 -5.09 -1.94 -7.75
CA VAL A 42 -4.23 -1.00 -8.46
C VAL A 42 -2.78 -1.51 -8.56
N LEU A 43 -2.28 -2.24 -7.55
CA LEU A 43 -0.97 -2.89 -7.62
C LEU A 43 -0.93 -3.96 -8.72
N GLU A 44 -1.99 -4.76 -8.85
CA GLU A 44 -2.12 -5.73 -9.93
C GLU A 44 -2.22 -5.03 -11.29
N GLU A 45 -3.11 -4.04 -11.43
CA GLU A 45 -3.36 -3.35 -12.69
C GLU A 45 -2.14 -2.57 -13.20
N ARG A 46 -1.49 -1.77 -12.33
CA ARG A 46 -0.41 -0.85 -12.73
C ARG A 46 0.97 -1.50 -12.68
N HIS A 47 1.17 -2.49 -11.81
CA HIS A 47 2.49 -3.06 -11.55
C HIS A 47 2.56 -4.58 -11.75
N GLY A 48 1.45 -5.25 -12.06
CA GLY A 48 1.40 -6.71 -12.22
C GLY A 48 1.66 -7.47 -10.92
N LEU A 49 1.59 -6.80 -9.76
CA LEU A 49 1.88 -7.39 -8.47
C LEU A 49 0.58 -7.75 -7.76
N VAL A 50 0.34 -9.05 -7.60
CA VAL A 50 -0.75 -9.57 -6.80
C VAL A 50 -0.27 -9.69 -5.35
N ILE A 51 -1.02 -9.12 -4.41
CA ILE A 51 -0.73 -9.26 -2.97
C ILE A 51 -1.93 -9.88 -2.25
N GLU A 52 -1.65 -10.80 -1.32
CA GLU A 52 -2.65 -11.44 -0.47
C GLU A 52 -2.17 -11.44 0.99
N PRO A 53 -2.14 -10.26 1.65
CA PRO A 53 -1.55 -10.14 2.97
C PRO A 53 -2.36 -10.93 4.01
N GLN A 54 -1.66 -11.71 4.82
CA GLN A 54 -2.24 -12.48 5.91
C GLN A 54 -2.42 -11.60 7.15
N PHE A 55 -3.07 -12.14 8.18
CA PHE A 55 -3.31 -11.40 9.43
C PHE A 55 -2.02 -10.83 10.04
N ASP A 56 -0.93 -11.60 10.01
CA ASP A 56 0.37 -11.16 10.55
C ASP A 56 1.00 -10.03 9.71
N ASP A 57 0.70 -9.99 8.40
CA ASP A 57 1.20 -8.94 7.51
C ASP A 57 0.47 -7.61 7.73
N MET A 58 -0.77 -7.63 8.25
CA MET A 58 -1.56 -6.41 8.54
C MET A 58 -0.86 -5.45 9.49
N ALA A 59 0.07 -5.94 10.32
CA ALA A 59 0.91 -5.08 11.16
C ALA A 59 1.73 -4.07 10.32
N GLN A 60 2.05 -4.41 9.08
CA GLN A 60 2.78 -3.54 8.15
C GLN A 60 1.86 -2.54 7.42
N PHE A 61 0.54 -2.71 7.46
CA PHE A 61 -0.42 -1.83 6.78
C PHE A 61 -0.87 -0.66 7.66
N THR A 62 0.07 -0.09 8.41
CA THR A 62 -0.14 0.99 9.38
C THR A 62 0.65 2.26 9.04
N SER A 63 1.48 2.21 7.99
CA SER A 63 2.27 3.34 7.47
C SER A 63 2.69 3.06 6.03
N ILE A 64 3.11 4.10 5.29
CA ILE A 64 3.65 3.94 3.93
C ILE A 64 4.92 3.07 3.95
N ASP A 65 5.78 3.24 4.95
CA ASP A 65 7.00 2.43 5.12
C ASP A 65 6.72 0.96 5.34
N GLY A 66 5.72 0.65 6.16
CA GLY A 66 5.30 -0.72 6.39
C GLY A 66 4.76 -1.35 5.11
N ILE A 67 3.86 -0.66 4.40
CA ILE A 67 3.28 -1.16 3.13
C ILE A 67 4.38 -1.36 2.09
N HIS A 68 5.30 -0.40 1.95
CA HIS A 68 6.42 -0.49 1.02
C HIS A 68 7.34 -1.66 1.35
N THR A 69 7.61 -1.91 2.63
CA THR A 69 8.41 -3.06 3.08
C THR A 69 7.74 -4.37 2.69
N TYR A 70 6.43 -4.49 2.95
CA TYR A 70 5.65 -5.66 2.57
C TYR A 70 5.66 -5.89 1.06
N VAL A 71 5.29 -4.87 0.28
CA VAL A 71 5.21 -4.92 -1.19
C VAL A 71 6.56 -5.25 -1.83
N THR A 72 7.65 -4.66 -1.32
CA THR A 72 9.00 -4.95 -1.81
C THR A 72 9.39 -6.40 -1.54
N ARG A 73 9.07 -6.94 -0.36
CA ARG A 73 9.32 -8.35 -0.05
C ARG A 73 8.56 -9.26 -1.00
N VAL A 74 7.25 -9.05 -1.18
CA VAL A 74 6.44 -9.88 -2.10
C VAL A 74 7.00 -9.80 -3.52
N ALA A 75 7.34 -8.61 -4.01
CA ALA A 75 7.92 -8.43 -5.35
C ALA A 75 9.29 -9.12 -5.55
N GLN A 76 9.99 -9.51 -4.48
CA GLN A 76 11.24 -10.28 -4.54
C GLN A 76 11.03 -11.80 -4.47
N GLU A 77 9.86 -12.24 -4.00
CA GLU A 77 9.48 -13.66 -3.92
C GLU A 77 8.90 -14.19 -5.24
N HIS A 78 8.57 -13.28 -6.17
CA HIS A 78 8.13 -13.55 -7.54
C HIS A 78 9.27 -13.40 -8.56
#